data_AF-A0A7C0ZLF5-F1
#
_entry.id   AF-A0A7C0ZLF5-F1
#
_cell.length_a   1.000
_cell.length_b   1.000
_cell.length_c   1.000
_cell.angle_alpha   90.00
_cell.angle_beta   90.00
_cell.angle_gamma   90.00
#
_symmetry.space_group_name_H-M   'P 1'
#
loop_
_entity.id
_entity.type
_entity.pdbx_description
1 polymer ?
#
loop_
_entity_poly.entity_id
_entity_poly.type
_entity_poly.pdbx_seq_one_letter_code
_entity_poly.pdbx_strand_id
1 'polypeptide(L)'
;MANNGDKYYINFFSPQGAFQKTEVGYIWIMLVIWALGTFGFQILLRMVQTNPQGESFLTHMKFLGFPFHYWWSGQFMIIVYILLCIWFNILIDALEDRHEKGDI
;
A
#
# COMPACT_ATOMS: atom_id res chain seq x y z
N MET A 1 26.59 29.29 26.25
CA MET A 1 25.35 28.78 26.88
C MET A 1 24.71 27.84 25.87
N ALA A 2 24.64 26.55 26.16
CA ALA A 2 23.99 25.58 25.28
C ALA A 2 22.48 25.87 25.26
N ASN A 3 21.95 26.27 24.10
CA ASN A 3 20.53 26.49 23.92
C ASN A 3 19.83 25.13 23.86
N ASN A 4 19.06 24.84 24.90
CA ASN A 4 18.38 23.58 25.17
C ASN A 4 16.96 23.60 24.56
N GLY A 5 16.84 23.85 23.25
CA GLY A 5 15.58 24.32 22.64
C GLY A 5 15.07 23.58 21.40
N ASP A 6 15.93 22.90 20.64
CA ASP A 6 15.50 22.26 19.39
C ASP A 6 14.87 20.90 19.67
N LYS A 7 13.68 20.94 20.26
CA LYS A 7 12.75 19.81 20.31
C LYS A 7 12.61 19.32 18.88
N TYR A 8 13.06 18.10 18.59
CA TYR A 8 12.83 17.39 17.34
C TYR A 8 11.35 17.47 16.98
N TYR A 9 10.98 18.44 16.15
CA TYR A 9 9.61 18.71 15.76
C TYR A 9 9.29 17.76 14.60
N ILE A 10 8.92 16.53 14.93
CA ILE A 10 8.56 15.50 13.95
C ILE A 10 7.12 15.79 13.48
N ASN A 11 6.98 16.64 12.45
CA ASN A 11 5.69 16.85 11.79
C ASN A 11 5.44 15.71 10.79
N PHE A 12 4.71 14.68 11.21
CA PHE A 12 4.39 13.51 10.38
C PHE A 12 3.61 13.87 9.10
N PHE A 13 2.73 14.88 9.19
CA PHE A 13 1.92 15.36 8.06
C PHE A 13 2.59 16.48 7.24
N SER A 14 3.74 17.01 7.70
CA SER A 14 4.48 18.07 7.02
C SER A 14 5.99 17.91 7.28
N PRO A 15 6.62 16.87 6.72
CA PRO A 15 8.05 16.62 6.91
C PRO A 15 8.89 17.76 6.33
N GLN A 16 9.85 18.27 7.12
CA GLN A 16 10.71 19.38 6.72
C GLN A 16 12.07 18.92 6.16
N GLY A 17 12.53 17.71 6.49
CA GLY A 17 13.75 17.10 5.95
C GLY A 17 13.55 16.42 4.59
N ALA A 18 14.58 16.43 3.73
CA ALA A 18 14.56 15.76 2.42
C ALA A 18 14.38 14.23 2.54
N PHE A 19 15.02 13.62 3.54
CA PHE A 19 14.84 12.21 3.91
C PHE A 19 13.38 11.89 4.28
N GLN A 20 12.81 12.65 5.22
CA GLN A 20 11.43 12.43 5.70
C GLN A 20 10.36 12.64 4.61
N LYS A 21 10.57 13.58 3.68
CA LYS A 21 9.67 13.76 2.52
C LYS A 21 9.64 12.53 1.62
N THR A 22 10.80 11.89 1.45
CA THR A 22 10.94 10.68 0.61
C THR A 22 10.29 9.47 1.29
N GLU A 23 10.49 9.32 2.60
CA GLU A 23 9.87 8.27 3.41
C GLU A 23 8.32 8.32 3.35
N VAL A 24 7.74 9.50 3.60
CA VAL A 24 6.29 9.72 3.50
C VAL A 24 5.77 9.46 2.08
N GLY A 25 6.59 9.74 1.06
CA GLY A 25 6.29 9.39 -0.33
C GLY A 25 6.11 7.89 -0.53
N TYR A 26 7.00 7.05 0.02
CA TYR A 26 6.86 5.60 -0.07
C TYR A 26 5.63 5.07 0.68
N ILE A 27 5.32 5.64 1.85
CA ILE A 27 4.10 5.30 2.60
C ILE A 27 2.86 5.60 1.74
N TRP A 28 2.79 6.77 1.10
CA TRP A 28 1.68 7.12 0.22
C TRP A 28 1.57 6.18 -0.99
N ILE A 29 2.69 5.83 -1.62
CA ILE A 29 2.70 4.88 -2.74
C ILE A 29 2.16 3.52 -2.30
N MET A 30 2.61 3.00 -1.15
CA MET A 30 2.13 1.74 -0.57
C MET A 30 0.61 1.79 -0.31
N LEU A 31 0.12 2.87 0.31
CA LEU A 31 -1.30 3.07 0.59
C LEU A 31 -2.13 3.14 -0.69
N VAL A 32 -1.65 3.82 -1.73
CA VAL A 32 -2.33 3.90 -3.02
C VAL A 32 -2.41 2.53 -3.68
N ILE A 33 -1.32 1.75 -3.70
CA ILE A 33 -1.32 0.41 -4.29
C ILE A 33 -2.27 -0.52 -3.53
N TRP A 34 -2.25 -0.48 -2.19
CA TRP A 34 -3.16 -1.25 -1.37
C TRP A 34 -4.63 -0.83 -1.58
N ALA A 35 -4.91 0.47 -1.65
CA ALA A 35 -6.25 0.99 -1.95
C ALA A 35 -6.72 0.56 -3.35
N LEU A 36 -5.86 0.62 -4.37
CA LEU A 36 -6.19 0.16 -5.72
C LEU A 36 -6.46 -1.35 -5.75
N GLY A 37 -5.68 -2.16 -5.02
CA GLY A 37 -5.93 -3.59 -4.91
C GLY A 37 -7.28 -3.90 -4.25
N THR A 38 -7.54 -3.27 -3.10
CA THR A 38 -8.75 -3.49 -2.30
C THR A 38 -10.02 -2.96 -2.96
N PHE A 39 -10.00 -1.71 -3.43
CA PHE A 39 -11.18 -1.08 -4.04
C PHE A 39 -11.30 -1.38 -5.53
N GLY A 40 -10.20 -1.50 -6.26
CA GLY A 40 -10.22 -1.71 -7.71
C GLY A 40 -10.95 -2.99 -8.09
N PHE A 41 -10.72 -4.08 -7.34
CA PHE A 41 -11.45 -5.33 -7.58
C PHE A 41 -12.95 -5.22 -7.26
N GLN A 42 -13.31 -4.50 -6.19
CA GLN A 42 -14.72 -4.28 -5.83
C GLN A 42 -15.44 -3.42 -6.87
N ILE A 43 -14.75 -2.40 -7.40
CA ILE A 43 -15.24 -1.55 -8.50
C ILE A 43 -15.41 -2.38 -9.76
N LEU A 44 -14.45 -3.24 -10.09
CA LEU A 44 -14.54 -4.14 -11.25
C LEU A 44 -15.78 -5.05 -11.14
N LEU A 45 -15.98 -5.69 -9.98
CA LEU A 45 -17.18 -6.51 -9.77
C LEU A 45 -18.47 -5.70 -9.95
N ARG A 46 -18.50 -4.46 -9.46
CA ARG A 46 -19.64 -3.56 -9.64
C ARG A 46 -19.84 -3.12 -11.09
N MET A 47 -18.79 -3.02 -11.89
CA MET A 47 -18.89 -2.66 -13.31
C MET A 47 -19.34 -3.83 -14.19
N VAL A 48 -18.90 -5.06 -13.87
CA VAL A 48 -19.16 -6.26 -14.68
C VAL A 48 -20.42 -7.00 -14.23
N GLN A 49 -21.12 -6.53 -13.18
CA GLN A 49 -22.40 -7.11 -12.77
C GLN A 49 -23.44 -6.95 -13.89
N THR A 50 -24.14 -8.04 -14.23
CA THR A 50 -25.17 -8.04 -15.28
C THR A 50 -26.58 -8.01 -14.73
N ASN A 51 -26.75 -8.26 -13.43
CA ASN A 51 -28.04 -8.18 -12.75
C ASN A 51 -27.94 -7.44 -11.40
N PRO A 52 -29.07 -6.98 -10.82
CA PRO A 52 -29.09 -6.36 -9.49
C PRO A 52 -28.72 -7.30 -8.35
N GLN A 53 -28.65 -8.61 -8.61
CA GLN A 53 -28.26 -9.65 -7.66
C GLN A 53 -26.72 -9.82 -7.57
N GLY A 54 -25.94 -9.11 -8.40
CA GLY A 54 -24.48 -9.14 -8.38
C GLY A 54 -23.85 -10.32 -9.15
N GLU A 55 -24.62 -10.99 -10.01
CA GLU A 55 -24.06 -12.03 -10.87
C GLU A 55 -23.26 -11.43 -12.02
N SER A 56 -22.15 -12.08 -12.33
CA SER A 56 -21.18 -11.72 -13.34
C SER A 56 -20.40 -12.97 -13.74
N PHE A 57 -19.74 -12.95 -14.90
CA PHE A 57 -18.82 -14.01 -15.30
C PHE A 57 -17.74 -14.28 -14.24
N LEU A 58 -17.25 -13.21 -13.59
CA LEU A 58 -16.25 -13.29 -12.52
C LEU A 58 -16.77 -13.95 -11.23
N THR A 59 -18.08 -13.86 -10.95
CA THR A 59 -18.69 -14.49 -9.77
C THR A 59 -19.08 -15.95 -10.03
N HIS A 60 -19.33 -16.34 -11.29
CA HIS A 60 -19.58 -17.73 -11.69
C HIS A 60 -18.32 -18.59 -11.81
N MET A 61 -17.14 -17.98 -12.03
CA MET A 61 -15.89 -18.73 -11.99
C MET A 61 -15.63 -19.31 -10.61
N LYS A 62 -15.46 -20.64 -10.54
CA LYS A 62 -15.13 -21.35 -9.32
C LYS A 62 -13.65 -21.71 -9.33
N PHE A 63 -12.94 -21.34 -8.27
CA PHE A 63 -11.56 -21.74 -8.04
C PHE A 63 -11.52 -22.61 -6.79
N LEU A 64 -10.95 -23.82 -6.90
CA LEU A 64 -10.83 -24.78 -5.78
C LEU A 64 -12.15 -25.08 -5.04
N GLY A 65 -13.28 -24.99 -5.74
CA GLY A 65 -14.62 -25.31 -5.19
C GLY A 65 -15.41 -24.12 -4.63
N PHE A 66 -14.85 -22.91 -4.60
CA PHE A 66 -15.52 -21.71 -4.12
C PHE A 66 -15.46 -20.57 -5.15
N PRO A 67 -16.33 -19.54 -5.03
CA PRO A 67 -16.37 -18.46 -6.01
C PRO A 67 -15.04 -17.68 -6.05
N PHE A 68 -14.54 -17.43 -7.25
CA PHE A 68 -13.21 -16.84 -7.51
C PHE A 68 -13.02 -15.49 -6.81
N HIS A 69 -14.06 -14.66 -6.75
CA HIS A 69 -14.00 -13.36 -6.09
C HIS A 69 -13.67 -13.45 -4.60
N TYR A 70 -14.16 -14.47 -3.88
CA TYR A 70 -13.80 -14.70 -2.48
C TYR A 70 -12.35 -15.15 -2.32
N TRP A 71 -11.86 -15.97 -3.25
CA TRP A 71 -10.45 -16.38 -3.25
C TRP A 71 -9.53 -15.19 -3.45
N TRP A 72 -9.86 -14.35 -4.43
CA TRP A 72 -9.10 -13.16 -4.75
C TRP A 72 -9.06 -12.19 -3.57
N SER A 73 -10.20 -11.89 -2.95
CA SER A 73 -10.23 -10.98 -1.80
C SER A 73 -9.55 -11.58 -0.57
N GLY A 74 -9.67 -12.89 -0.35
CA GLY A 74 -9.19 -13.53 0.87
C GLY A 74 -7.71 -13.88 0.84
N GLN A 75 -7.21 -14.50 -0.23
CA GLN A 75 -5.85 -15.04 -0.28
C GLN A 75 -4.91 -14.11 -1.05
N PHE A 76 -5.32 -13.67 -2.24
CA PHE A 76 -4.47 -12.83 -3.09
C PHE A 76 -4.19 -11.47 -2.43
N MET A 77 -5.19 -10.84 -1.80
CA MET A 77 -4.98 -9.56 -1.10
C MET A 77 -3.98 -9.65 0.06
N ILE A 78 -4.01 -10.77 0.80
CA ILE A 78 -3.07 -11.01 1.90
C ILE A 78 -1.65 -11.20 1.35
N ILE A 79 -1.49 -12.00 0.30
CA ILE A 79 -0.19 -12.20 -0.35
C ILE A 79 0.36 -10.87 -0.88
N VAL A 80 -0.46 -10.09 -1.58
CA VAL A 80 -0.07 -8.75 -2.07
C VAL A 80 0.32 -7.84 -0.91
N TYR A 81 -0.42 -7.84 0.20
CA TYR A 81 -0.07 -7.04 1.37
C TYR A 81 1.28 -7.43 1.95
N ILE A 82 1.56 -8.72 2.11
CA ILE A 82 2.87 -9.21 2.58
C ILE A 82 4.00 -8.78 1.63
N LEU A 83 3.79 -8.92 0.32
CA LEU A 83 4.77 -8.48 -0.69
C LEU A 83 5.02 -6.97 -0.65
N LEU A 84 3.96 -6.17 -0.43
CA LEU A 84 4.07 -4.72 -0.25
C LEU A 84 4.87 -4.37 1.00
N CYS A 85 4.66 -5.08 2.11
CA CYS A 85 5.45 -4.88 3.32
C CYS A 85 6.93 -5.19 3.11
N ILE A 86 7.24 -6.31 2.43
CA ILE A 86 8.63 -6.67 2.09
C ILE A 86 9.25 -5.60 1.19
N TRP A 87 8.53 -5.18 0.15
CA TRP A 87 9.00 -4.17 -0.77
C TRP A 87 9.20 -2.81 -0.09
N PHE A 88 8.29 -2.42 0.81
CA PHE A 88 8.43 -1.21 1.61
C PHE A 88 9.68 -1.25 2.49
N ASN A 89 9.94 -2.36 3.19
CA ASN A 89 11.15 -2.49 4.01
C ASN A 89 12.42 -2.34 3.16
N ILE A 90 12.47 -2.98 1.97
CA ILE A 90 13.61 -2.82 1.05
C ILE A 90 13.79 -1.36 0.61
N LEU A 91 12.70 -0.63 0.35
CA LEU A 91 12.76 0.79 -0.05
C LEU A 91 13.26 1.69 1.08
N ILE A 92 12.87 1.40 2.32
CA ILE A 92 13.31 2.14 3.51
C ILE A 92 14.78 1.85 3.80
N ASP A 93 15.20 0.58 3.81
CA ASP A 93 16.60 0.21 4.00
C ASP A 93 17.48 0.88 2.93
N ALA A 94 17.04 0.87 1.66
CA ALA A 94 17.75 1.55 0.58
C ALA A 94 17.74 3.08 0.69
N LEU A 95 16.78 3.68 1.40
CA LEU A 95 16.74 5.11 1.67
C LEU A 95 17.68 5.47 2.81
N GLU A 96 17.71 4.66 3.87
CA GLU A 96 18.60 4.80 5.02
C GLU A 96 20.06 4.69 4.59
N ASP A 97 20.40 3.69 3.77
CA ASP A 97 21.74 3.53 3.18
C ASP A 97 22.22 4.77 2.41
N ARG A 98 21.31 5.45 1.69
CA ARG A 98 21.64 6.67 0.93
C ARG A 98 21.82 7.88 1.84
N HIS A 99 21.08 7.94 2.94
CA HIS A 99 21.25 8.97 3.96
C HIS A 99 22.58 8.79 4.71
N GLU A 100 22.96 7.56 5.07
CA GLU A 100 24.27 7.27 5.68
C GLU A 100 25.46 7.64 4.78
N LYS A 101 25.32 7.45 3.46
CA LYS A 101 26.35 7.82 2.46
C LYS A 101 26.40 9.31 2.15
N GLY A 102 25.44 10.11 2.65
CA GLY A 102 25.36 11.55 2.41
C GLY A 102 24.92 11.93 1.00
N ASP A 103 24.27 11.01 0.27
CA ASP A 103 23.75 11.25 -1.09
C ASP A 103 22.45 12.08 -1.07
N ILE A 104 21.78 12.19 0.09
CA ILE A 104 20.51 12.88 0.34
C ILE A 104 20.40 13.41 1.77
#